data_AF-A0A951BC73-F1
#
_entry.id   AF-A0A951BC73-F1
#
_cell.length_a   1.000
_cell.length_b   1.000
_cell.length_c   1.000
_cell.angle_alpha   90.00
_cell.angle_beta   90.00
_cell.angle_gamma   90.00
#
_symmetry.space_group_name_H-M   'P 1'
#
loop_
_entity.id
_entity.type
_entity.pdbx_description
1 polymer ?
#
loop_
_entity_poly.entity_id
_entity_poly.type
_entity_poly.pdbx_seq_one_letter_code
_entity_poly.pdbx_strand_id
1 'polypeptide(L)' 'MSILVEVALARGDFTLDVSIATENRVIALFGPSGAGKTSILDIVAGLSRAARGR' A
#
# COMPACT_ATOMS: atom_id res chain seq x y z
N MET A 1 -9.93 14.02 -9.36
CA MET A 1 -9.41 12.64 -9.49
C MET A 1 -9.18 12.15 -8.08
N SER A 2 -9.92 11.14 -7.65
CA SER A 2 -9.69 10.49 -6.36
C SER A 2 -8.67 9.35 -6.54
N ILE A 3 -7.79 9.19 -5.56
CA ILE A 3 -6.90 8.04 -5.42
C ILE A 3 -7.56 7.08 -4.44
N LEU A 4 -7.75 5.84 -4.88
CA LEU A 4 -8.21 4.72 -4.07
C LEU A 4 -7.15 3.63 -4.14
N VAL A 5 -6.71 3.15 -2.98
CA VAL A 5 -5.73 2.08 -2.85
C VAL A 5 -6.23 1.13 -1.77
N GLU A 6 -6.52 -0.11 -2.15
CA GLU A 6 -6.83 -1.19 -1.21
C GLU A 6 -5.76 -2.27 -1.35
N VAL A 7 -5.05 -2.57 -0.25
CA VAL A 7 -3.93 -3.52 -0.27
C VAL A 7 -4.01 -4.45 0.92
N ALA A 8 -4.11 -5.74 0.64
CA ALA A 8 -3.86 -6.80 1.60
C ALA A 8 -2.67 -7.65 1.14
N LEU A 9 -1.72 -7.91 2.03
CA LEU A 9 -0.53 -8.72 1.77
C LEU A 9 -0.13 -9.48 3.04
N ALA A 10 0.27 -10.74 2.87
CA ALA A 10 0.93 -11.53 3.91
C ALA A 10 2.26 -12.08 3.36
N ARG A 11 3.34 -11.92 4.12
CA ARG A 11 4.69 -12.38 3.74
C ARG A 11 5.46 -12.84 4.98
N GLY A 12 5.48 -14.15 5.22
CA GLY A 12 6.03 -14.71 6.45
C GLY A 12 5.27 -14.17 7.67
N ASP A 13 6.00 -13.68 8.67
CA ASP A 13 5.42 -13.11 9.90
C ASP A 13 4.91 -11.66 9.72
N PHE A 14 5.03 -11.11 8.52
CA PHE A 14 4.58 -9.76 8.20
C PHE A 14 3.21 -9.78 7.52
N THR A 15 2.29 -8.96 8.02
CA THR A 15 0.98 -8.72 7.42
C THR A 15 0.76 -7.22 7.21
N LEU A 16 0.07 -6.90 6.12
CA LEU A 16 -0.24 -5.55 5.72
C LEU A 16 -1.69 -5.52 5.25
N ASP A 17 -2.49 -4.64 5.84
CA ASP A 17 -3.87 -4.35 5.47
C ASP A 17 -4.06 -2.84 5.50
N VAL A 18 -4.21 -2.24 4.32
CA VAL A 18 -4.23 -0.79 4.14
C VAL A 18 -5.32 -0.41 3.15
N SER A 19 -6.12 0.58 3.55
CA SER A 19 -7.10 1.25 2.70
C SER A 19 -6.83 2.76 2.71
N ILE A 20 -6.59 3.34 1.53
CA ILE A 20 -6.34 4.78 1.35
C ILE A 20 -7.38 5.31 0.37
N ALA A 21 -8.10 6.35 0.77
CA ALA A 21 -9.00 7.11 -0.09
C ALA A 21 -8.70 8.60 0.08
N THR A 22 -8.36 9.28 -1.00
CA THR A 22 -8.07 10.72 -0.94
C THR A 22 -8.27 11.42 -2.26
N GLU A 23 -8.57 12.71 -2.21
CA GLU A 23 -8.62 13.60 -3.38
C GLU A 23 -7.30 14.38 -3.57
N ASN A 24 -6.34 14.20 -2.67
CA ASN A 24 -5.06 14.88 -2.73
C ASN A 24 -4.23 14.36 -3.90
N ARG A 25 -3.57 15.28 -4.61
CA ARG A 25 -2.65 14.93 -5.70
C ARG A 25 -1.33 14.34 -5.22
N VAL A 26 -0.96 14.62 -3.98
CA VAL A 26 0.29 14.19 -3.36
C VAL A 26 0.00 13.65 -1.97
N ILE A 27 0.55 12.48 -1.66
CA ILE A 27 0.40 11.78 -0.39
C ILE A 27 1.79 11.36 0.05
N ALA A 28 2.08 11.47 1.34
CA ALA A 28 3.30 10.95 1.93
C ALA A 28 2.95 9.84 2.92
N LEU A 29 3.69 8.74 2.84
CA LEU A 29 3.55 7.59 3.74
C LEU A 29 4.74 7.54 4.70
N PHE A 30 4.47 7.67 6.00
CA PHE A 30 5.49 7.66 7.06
C PHE A 30 5.36 6.44 7.98
N GLY A 31 6.47 6.04 8.59
CA GLY A 31 6.50 4.94 9.56
C GLY A 31 7.89 4.31 9.71
N PRO A 32 8.11 3.49 10.76
CA PRO A 32 9.39 2.85 11.04
C PRO A 32 9.84 1.90 9.91
N SER A 33 11.12 1.48 9.95
CA SER A 33 11.60 0.44 9.03
C SER A 33 10.80 -0.84 9.20
N GLY A 34 10.53 -1.55 8.10
CA GLY A 34 9.70 -2.77 8.11
C GLY A 34 8.19 -2.55 8.12
N ALA A 35 7.68 -1.32 8.26
CA ALA A 35 6.23 -1.04 8.29
C ALA A 35 5.47 -1.26 6.96
N GLY A 36 6.12 -1.81 5.91
CA GLY A 36 5.47 -2.10 4.63
C GLY A 36 5.41 -0.95 3.62
N LYS A 37 6.08 0.19 3.87
CA LYS A 37 6.05 1.37 2.98
C LYS A 37 6.43 1.05 1.53
N THR A 38 7.60 0.42 1.34
CA THR A 38 8.07 0.00 0.01
C THR A 38 7.10 -1.00 -0.62
N SER A 39 6.57 -1.93 0.16
CA SER A 39 5.59 -2.91 -0.34
C SER A 39 4.31 -2.27 -0.86
N ILE A 40 3.79 -1.24 -0.19
CA ILE A 40 2.63 -0.47 -0.69
C ILE A 40 2.99 0.24 -2.00
N LEU A 41 4.15 0.91 -2.05
CA LEU A 41 4.58 1.64 -3.25
C LEU A 41 4.76 0.71 -4.45
N ASP A 42 5.38 -0.46 -4.27
CA ASP A 42 5.55 -1.46 -5.32
C ASP A 42 4.21 -1.98 -5.83
N ILE A 43 3.23 -2.18 -4.93
CA ILE A 43 1.87 -2.63 -5.30
C ILE A 43 1.14 -1.54 -6.09
N VAL A 44 1.14 -0.29 -5.61
CA VAL A 44 0.50 0.84 -6.29
C VAL A 44 1.15 1.12 -7.65
N ALA A 45 2.46 0.91 -7.78
CA ALA A 45 3.19 1.03 -9.04
C ALA A 45 2.98 -0.16 -10.00
N GLY A 46 2.25 -1.20 -9.59
CA GLY A 46 2.05 -2.42 -10.39
C GLY A 46 3.30 -3.31 -10.50
N LEU A 47 4.32 -3.06 -9.67
CA LEU A 47 5.57 -3.83 -9.63
C LEU A 47 5.44 -5.09 -8.76
N SER A 48 4.44 -5.13 -7.88
CA SER A 48 4.12 -6.28 -7.02
C SER A 48 2.62 -6.53 -6.98
N ARG A 49 2.23 -7.79 -6.81
CA ARG A 49 0.82 -8.20 -6.74
C ARG A 49 0.36 -8.26 -5.29
N ALA A 50 -0.68 -7.51 -4.95
CA ALA A 50 -1.38 -7.67 -3.67
C ALA A 50 -2.08 -9.04 -3.60
N ALA A 51 -2.19 -9.60 -2.39
CA ALA A 51 -2.97 -10.82 -2.19
C ALA A 51 -4.46 -10.56 -2.44
N ARG A 52 -4.95 -9.37 -2.08
CA ARG A 52 -6.27 -8.82 -2.44
C ARG A 52 -6.15 -7.30 -2.55
N GLY A 53 -6.91 -6.68 -3.45
CA GLY A 53 -6.88 -5.24 -3.65
C GLY A 53 -7.14 -4.78 -5.09
N ARG A 54 -7.34 -3.48 -5.26
CA ARG A 54 -7.40 -2.75 -6.54
C ARG A 54 -6.76 -1.38 -6.41
#